data_AF-A0A7C3Q8B7-F1
#
_entry.id   AF-A0A7C3Q8B7-F1
#
_cell.length_a   1.000
_cell.length_b   1.000
_cell.length_c   1.000
_cell.angle_alpha   90.00
_cell.angle_beta   90.00
_cell.angle_gamma   90.00
#
_symmetry.space_group_name_H-M   'P 1'
#
loop_
_entity.id
_entity.type
_entity.pdbx_description
1 polymer ?
#
loop_
_entity_poly.entity_id
_entity_poly.type
_entity_poly.pdbx_seq_one_letter_code
_entity_poly.pdbx_strand_id
1 'polypeptide(L)'
;MLSRYEPERFEAEWRRRWKEADLFRTVEDPSRPKFYALDFFPYPSGAGLSVGHLRNYIPTDVLARAKRMQGFNVLHPMGWDAFGLPAENEAIAKGRHPAGMVREYAETYKRQQDLVGISYDWSREVNSSDPSFYKWTQYIFLTLFKRGLAYRGEYAANWCPSCQTVLANEEVEGGLCWRCGTPVVKKVLPQWFFKITDYAERLLSDLDPIDWPEGIKMMQRNWIGRSEGAEFEWRVVKQEQEDGSVEDFDGDARFRVFTTRIDTVFGATFCVLAPEHPLVERITARHRLAAVRAVREQAERTTEQDRLAESREKVGAFTGAYALNEFTNEAVPIYVADYVLMGYGTGAIMAVPAHDERDFEFASSNRLEIRRVVGSAA
;
A
#
# COMPACT_ATOMS: atom_id res chain seq x y z
N MET A 1 10.59 9.12 -56.08
CA MET A 1 9.89 9.61 -54.87
C MET A 1 8.53 10.13 -55.29
N LEU A 2 7.48 9.86 -54.52
CA LEU A 2 6.17 10.48 -54.72
C LEU A 2 6.29 12.00 -54.50
N SER A 3 5.46 12.79 -55.18
CA SER A 3 5.44 14.26 -55.04
C SER A 3 4.84 14.74 -53.72
N ARG A 4 4.17 13.84 -52.97
CA ARG A 4 3.56 14.11 -51.65
C ARG A 4 3.76 12.91 -50.72
N TYR A 5 3.91 13.17 -49.42
CA TYR A 5 3.94 12.13 -48.40
C TYR A 5 2.54 11.52 -48.21
N GLU A 6 2.46 10.19 -48.36
CA GLU A 6 1.25 9.37 -48.18
C GLU A 6 1.49 8.37 -47.04
N PRO A 7 1.08 8.69 -45.79
CA PRO A 7 1.39 7.88 -44.62
C PRO A 7 0.87 6.43 -44.73
N GLU A 8 -0.40 6.26 -45.13
CA GLU A 8 -1.05 4.94 -45.16
C GLU A 8 -0.28 3.93 -46.02
N ARG A 9 0.15 4.37 -47.20
CA ARG A 9 0.93 3.54 -48.14
C ARG A 9 2.35 3.30 -47.63
N PHE A 10 3.01 4.37 -47.16
CA PHE A 10 4.40 4.30 -46.71
C PHE A 10 4.54 3.40 -45.47
N GLU A 11 3.71 3.62 -44.45
CA GLU A 11 3.77 2.86 -43.21
C GLU A 11 3.43 1.38 -43.42
N ALA A 12 2.41 1.08 -44.24
CA ALA A 12 2.04 -0.31 -44.55
C ALA A 12 3.18 -1.07 -45.25
N GLU A 13 3.91 -0.41 -46.16
CA GLU A 13 5.08 -1.00 -46.83
C GLU A 13 6.19 -1.36 -45.83
N TRP A 14 6.52 -0.44 -44.91
CA TRP A 14 7.60 -0.65 -43.94
C TRP A 14 7.25 -1.66 -42.86
N ARG A 15 6.01 -1.63 -42.33
CA ARG A 15 5.54 -2.67 -41.39
C ARG A 15 5.67 -4.06 -42.00
N ARG A 16 5.25 -4.22 -43.26
CA ARG A 16 5.39 -5.48 -43.99
C ARG A 16 6.86 -5.90 -44.13
N ARG A 17 7.75 -5.00 -44.55
CA ARG A 17 9.19 -5.29 -44.67
C ARG A 17 9.82 -5.72 -43.35
N TRP A 18 9.52 -5.02 -42.26
CA TRP A 18 10.08 -5.36 -40.95
C TRP A 18 9.61 -6.74 -40.48
N LYS A 19 8.34 -7.08 -40.73
CA LYS A 19 7.78 -8.39 -40.41
C LYS A 19 8.37 -9.51 -41.29
N GLU A 20 8.49 -9.30 -42.60
CA GLU A 20 9.11 -10.26 -43.52
C GLU A 20 10.57 -10.55 -43.17
N ALA A 21 11.29 -9.54 -42.66
CA ALA A 21 12.67 -9.68 -42.20
C ALA A 21 12.83 -10.18 -40.76
N ASP A 22 11.73 -10.42 -40.03
CA ASP A 22 11.71 -10.73 -38.59
C ASP A 22 12.60 -9.76 -37.77
N LEU A 23 12.59 -8.48 -38.16
CA LEU A 23 13.63 -7.50 -37.82
C LEU A 23 13.76 -7.26 -36.30
N PHE A 24 12.64 -7.39 -35.59
CA PHE A 24 12.54 -7.07 -34.17
C PHE A 24 12.76 -8.26 -33.24
N ARG A 25 12.89 -9.47 -33.79
CA ARG A 25 13.24 -10.64 -33.01
C ARG A 25 14.53 -10.42 -32.23
N THR A 26 14.52 -10.88 -30.98
CA THR A 26 15.68 -10.83 -30.11
C THR A 26 16.65 -11.94 -30.52
N VAL A 27 17.91 -11.56 -30.72
CA VAL A 27 19.01 -12.50 -30.99
C VAL A 27 19.92 -12.55 -29.76
N GLU A 28 20.30 -13.76 -29.36
CA GLU A 28 21.17 -14.03 -28.21
C GLU A 28 22.60 -14.29 -28.71
N ASP A 29 23.25 -13.26 -29.24
CA ASP A 29 24.65 -13.32 -29.70
C ASP A 29 25.60 -12.86 -28.58
N PRO A 30 26.41 -13.75 -27.98
CA PRO A 30 27.29 -13.39 -26.86
C PRO A 30 28.34 -12.32 -27.19
N SER A 31 28.63 -12.06 -28.47
CA SER A 31 29.59 -11.04 -28.91
C SER A 31 29.05 -9.61 -28.85
N ARG A 32 27.74 -9.44 -28.68
CA ARG A 32 27.05 -8.15 -28.71
C ARG A 32 26.56 -7.75 -27.32
N PRO A 33 26.62 -6.45 -26.95
CA PRO A 33 26.07 -6.00 -25.68
C PRO A 33 24.55 -6.15 -25.66
N LYS A 34 23.97 -6.59 -24.53
CA LYS A 34 22.52 -6.72 -24.35
C LYS A 34 21.88 -5.39 -23.98
N PHE A 35 20.63 -5.19 -24.42
CA PHE A 35 19.77 -4.10 -23.97
C PHE A 35 18.35 -4.64 -23.79
N TYR A 36 17.76 -4.43 -22.62
CA TYR A 36 16.39 -4.84 -22.33
C TYR A 36 15.53 -3.58 -22.19
N ALA A 37 14.73 -3.31 -23.22
CA ALA A 37 13.70 -2.27 -23.22
C ALA A 37 12.40 -2.90 -22.72
N LEU A 38 11.82 -2.39 -21.63
CA LEU A 38 10.60 -2.94 -21.05
C LEU A 38 9.57 -1.85 -20.79
N ASP A 39 8.39 -2.08 -21.33
CA ASP A 39 7.20 -1.30 -21.04
C ASP A 39 6.35 -1.98 -19.98
N PHE A 40 5.56 -1.20 -19.23
CA PHE A 40 4.43 -1.75 -18.51
C PHE A 40 3.41 -2.28 -19.52
N PHE A 41 3.34 -3.60 -19.63
CA PHE A 41 2.37 -4.31 -20.45
C PHE A 41 0.91 -3.96 -20.05
N PRO A 42 -0.02 -3.81 -21.01
CA PRO A 42 -1.35 -3.29 -20.73
C PRO A 42 -2.28 -4.34 -20.13
N TYR A 43 -3.27 -3.84 -19.38
CA TYR A 43 -4.49 -4.58 -19.07
C TYR A 43 -5.36 -4.68 -20.33
N PRO A 44 -5.73 -5.89 -20.80
CA PRO A 44 -6.69 -6.06 -21.89
C PRO A 44 -8.12 -5.93 -21.34
N SER A 45 -8.41 -4.81 -20.69
CA SER A 45 -9.69 -4.48 -20.06
C SER A 45 -10.37 -3.25 -20.71
N GLY A 46 -9.71 -2.58 -21.66
CA GLY A 46 -10.31 -1.56 -22.51
C GLY A 46 -10.56 -2.10 -23.93
N ALA A 47 -11.46 -1.47 -24.68
CA ALA A 47 -11.75 -1.87 -26.06
C ALA A 47 -10.59 -1.62 -27.05
N GLY A 48 -9.51 -0.94 -26.63
CA GLY A 48 -8.33 -0.68 -27.44
C GLY A 48 -7.37 0.33 -26.79
N LEU A 49 -6.23 0.55 -27.46
CA LEU A 49 -5.24 1.55 -27.09
C LEU A 49 -5.82 2.96 -27.04
N SER A 50 -5.31 3.72 -26.08
CA SER A 50 -5.46 5.17 -25.99
C SER A 50 -4.13 5.86 -26.27
N VAL A 51 -4.15 7.16 -26.53
CA VAL A 51 -2.93 7.97 -26.66
C VAL A 51 -2.05 7.93 -25.39
N GLY A 52 -2.64 7.67 -24.23
CA GLY A 52 -1.91 7.48 -22.98
C GLY A 52 -1.00 6.25 -23.01
N HIS A 53 -1.45 5.16 -23.62
CA HIS A 53 -0.62 3.97 -23.83
C HIS A 53 0.58 4.29 -24.75
N LEU A 54 0.35 5.05 -25.82
CA LEU A 54 1.39 5.43 -26.77
C LEU A 54 2.43 6.37 -26.16
N ARG A 55 2.04 7.22 -25.21
CA ARG A 55 2.98 8.03 -24.43
C ARG A 55 3.99 7.17 -23.65
N ASN A 56 3.60 5.95 -23.25
CA ASN A 56 4.50 5.00 -22.62
C ASN A 56 5.36 4.25 -23.65
N TYR A 57 4.74 3.71 -24.71
CA TYR A 57 5.41 2.80 -25.64
C TYR A 57 6.33 3.48 -26.66
N ILE A 58 6.00 4.70 -27.13
CA ILE A 58 6.79 5.36 -28.17
C ILE A 58 8.22 5.72 -27.69
N PRO A 59 8.43 6.31 -26.48
CA PRO A 59 9.78 6.57 -26.00
C PRO A 59 10.65 5.31 -25.88
N THR A 60 10.07 4.21 -25.37
CA THR A 60 10.75 2.93 -25.25
C THR A 60 11.10 2.35 -26.63
N ASP A 61 10.20 2.46 -27.61
CA ASP A 61 10.43 2.04 -28.99
C ASP A 61 11.59 2.81 -29.65
N VAL A 62 11.65 4.13 -29.45
CA VAL A 62 12.73 4.97 -29.95
C VAL A 62 14.08 4.49 -29.40
N LEU A 63 14.15 4.22 -28.08
CA LEU A 63 15.36 3.69 -27.44
C LEU A 63 15.72 2.29 -27.96
N ALA A 64 14.74 1.39 -28.08
CA ALA A 64 14.93 0.03 -28.58
C ALA A 64 15.50 0.04 -30.01
N ARG A 65 14.96 0.88 -30.90
CA ARG A 65 15.44 1.05 -32.27
C ARG A 65 16.85 1.65 -32.31
N ALA A 66 17.10 2.71 -31.55
CA ALA A 66 18.42 3.33 -31.47
C ALA A 66 19.49 2.33 -31.01
N LYS A 67 19.18 1.53 -29.97
CA LYS A 67 20.09 0.50 -29.46
C LYS A 67 20.33 -0.63 -30.47
N ARG A 68 19.28 -1.04 -31.20
CA ARG A 68 19.42 -2.04 -32.28
C ARG A 68 20.37 -1.54 -33.37
N MET A 69 20.23 -0.28 -33.79
CA MET A 69 21.12 0.36 -34.77
C MET A 69 22.55 0.54 -34.26
N GLN A 70 22.75 0.68 -32.94
CA GLN A 70 24.07 0.70 -32.29
C GLN A 70 24.69 -0.70 -32.14
N GLY A 71 24.05 -1.76 -32.64
CA GLY A 71 24.57 -3.12 -32.60
C GLY A 71 24.27 -3.89 -31.31
N PHE A 72 23.38 -3.42 -30.44
CA PHE A 72 22.99 -4.17 -29.23
C PHE A 72 22.06 -5.35 -29.56
N ASN A 73 22.09 -6.39 -28.74
CA ASN A 73 21.04 -7.40 -28.65
C ASN A 73 19.87 -6.82 -27.89
N VAL A 74 18.87 -6.32 -28.61
CA VAL A 74 17.70 -5.68 -28.02
C VAL A 74 16.60 -6.71 -27.78
N LEU A 75 16.24 -6.89 -26.51
CA LEU A 75 14.97 -7.49 -26.10
C LEU A 75 13.98 -6.36 -25.85
N HIS A 76 12.89 -6.35 -26.63
CA HIS A 76 11.78 -5.42 -26.48
C HIS A 76 10.48 -6.23 -26.54
N PRO A 77 10.04 -6.83 -25.42
CA PRO A 77 8.91 -7.75 -25.40
C PRO A 77 7.61 -6.99 -25.11
N MET A 78 6.49 -7.67 -25.34
CA MET A 78 5.18 -7.22 -24.94
C MET A 78 4.34 -8.41 -24.48
N GLY A 79 3.29 -8.16 -23.70
CA GLY A 79 2.36 -9.17 -23.25
C GLY A 79 1.07 -8.54 -22.74
N TRP A 80 0.32 -9.31 -21.96
CA TRP A 80 -0.99 -8.90 -21.46
C TRP A 80 -1.10 -9.19 -19.97
N ASP A 81 -1.38 -8.16 -19.18
CA ASP A 81 -1.76 -8.35 -17.78
C ASP A 81 -3.26 -8.64 -17.68
N ALA A 82 -3.60 -9.90 -17.90
CA ALA A 82 -4.93 -10.37 -18.26
C ALA A 82 -5.77 -10.89 -17.08
N PHE A 83 -5.18 -11.09 -15.90
CA PHE A 83 -5.91 -11.46 -14.69
C PHE A 83 -6.34 -10.24 -13.88
N GLY A 84 -7.17 -10.51 -12.87
CA GLY A 84 -7.54 -9.53 -11.86
C GLY A 84 -8.80 -8.75 -12.20
N LEU A 85 -9.11 -7.83 -11.31
CA LEU A 85 -10.36 -7.09 -11.31
C LEU A 85 -10.61 -6.29 -12.60
N PRO A 86 -9.64 -5.62 -13.24
CA PRO A 86 -9.93 -4.82 -14.44
C PRO A 86 -10.65 -5.61 -15.53
N ALA A 87 -10.16 -6.82 -15.86
CA ALA A 87 -10.77 -7.67 -16.88
C ALA A 87 -12.12 -8.27 -16.44
N GLU A 88 -12.24 -8.66 -15.17
CA GLU A 88 -13.48 -9.25 -14.64
C GLU A 88 -14.64 -8.23 -14.63
N ASN A 89 -14.38 -6.99 -14.23
CA ASN A 89 -15.44 -5.98 -14.17
C ASN A 89 -15.91 -5.53 -15.55
N GLU A 90 -14.99 -5.39 -16.51
CA GLU A 90 -15.39 -5.12 -17.89
C GLU A 90 -16.24 -6.28 -18.44
N ALA A 91 -15.86 -7.53 -18.13
CA ALA A 91 -16.63 -8.71 -18.48
C ALA A 91 -18.05 -8.68 -17.92
N ILE A 92 -18.21 -8.34 -16.64
CA ILE A 92 -19.51 -8.15 -15.98
C ILE A 92 -20.30 -7.04 -16.66
N ALA A 93 -19.70 -5.86 -16.88
CA ALA A 93 -20.37 -4.71 -17.48
C ALA A 93 -20.88 -4.98 -18.90
N LYS A 94 -20.20 -5.84 -19.66
CA LYS A 94 -20.60 -6.26 -21.01
C LYS A 94 -21.47 -7.52 -21.03
N GLY A 95 -21.71 -8.17 -19.90
CA GLY A 95 -22.43 -9.45 -19.83
C GLY A 95 -21.72 -10.57 -20.60
N ARG A 96 -20.38 -10.60 -20.57
CA ARG A 96 -19.53 -11.55 -21.31
C ARG A 96 -18.67 -12.36 -20.37
N HIS A 97 -18.17 -13.51 -20.83
CA HIS A 97 -17.17 -14.29 -20.10
C HIS A 97 -15.77 -13.65 -20.24
N PRO A 98 -15.00 -13.46 -19.14
CA PRO A 98 -13.70 -12.77 -19.17
C PRO A 98 -12.70 -13.37 -20.16
N ALA A 99 -12.55 -14.70 -20.17
CA ALA A 99 -11.57 -15.37 -21.03
C ALA A 99 -11.73 -15.07 -22.54
N GLY A 100 -12.97 -14.99 -23.03
CA GLY A 100 -13.24 -14.67 -24.44
C GLY A 100 -12.97 -13.20 -24.75
N MET A 101 -13.35 -12.31 -23.84
CA MET A 101 -13.13 -10.87 -23.98
C MET A 101 -11.64 -10.52 -23.95
N VAL A 102 -10.90 -11.02 -22.96
CA VAL A 102 -9.46 -10.78 -22.81
C VAL A 102 -8.71 -11.15 -24.08
N ARG A 103 -9.05 -12.28 -24.71
CA ARG A 103 -8.44 -12.71 -25.97
C ARG A 103 -8.71 -11.71 -27.11
N GLU A 104 -9.96 -11.31 -27.28
CA GLU A 104 -10.35 -10.33 -28.31
C GLU A 104 -9.67 -8.96 -28.10
N TYR A 105 -9.57 -8.51 -26.85
CA TYR A 105 -8.95 -7.24 -26.51
C TYR A 105 -7.44 -7.30 -26.70
N ALA A 106 -6.78 -8.37 -26.27
CA ALA A 106 -5.36 -8.60 -26.55
C ALA A 106 -5.06 -8.59 -28.07
N GLU A 107 -5.87 -9.27 -28.89
CA GLU A 107 -5.76 -9.24 -30.35
C GLU A 107 -5.94 -7.83 -30.93
N THR A 108 -6.88 -7.05 -30.38
CA THR A 108 -7.12 -5.66 -30.79
C THR A 108 -5.94 -4.76 -30.43
N TYR A 109 -5.42 -4.85 -29.20
CA TYR A 109 -4.24 -4.10 -28.79
C TYR A 109 -3.04 -4.47 -29.65
N LYS A 110 -2.78 -5.76 -29.88
CA LYS A 110 -1.71 -6.23 -30.75
C LYS A 110 -1.80 -5.65 -32.16
N ARG A 111 -2.99 -5.68 -32.76
CA ARG A 111 -3.25 -5.06 -34.07
C ARG A 111 -2.95 -3.56 -34.05
N GLN A 112 -3.39 -2.84 -33.01
CA GLN A 112 -3.17 -1.39 -32.92
C GLN A 112 -1.70 -1.04 -32.69
N GLN A 113 -0.97 -1.83 -31.88
CA GLN A 113 0.47 -1.67 -31.69
C GLN A 113 1.25 -1.95 -32.98
N ASP A 114 0.82 -2.96 -33.76
CA ASP A 114 1.35 -3.22 -35.10
C ASP A 114 1.09 -2.04 -36.04
N LEU A 115 -0.13 -1.48 -36.06
CA LEU A 115 -0.46 -0.29 -36.88
C LEU A 115 0.45 0.90 -36.56
N VAL A 116 0.72 1.17 -35.28
CA VAL A 116 1.67 2.20 -34.85
C VAL A 116 3.11 1.88 -35.26
N GLY A 117 3.42 0.59 -35.48
CA GLY A 117 4.73 0.13 -35.93
C GLY A 117 5.73 -0.04 -34.79
N ILE A 118 5.28 -0.40 -33.60
CA ILE A 118 6.19 -0.59 -32.44
C ILE A 118 7.05 -1.84 -32.63
N SER A 119 8.32 -1.77 -32.25
CA SER A 119 9.37 -2.78 -32.51
C SER A 119 9.41 -3.92 -31.48
N TYR A 120 8.28 -4.55 -31.21
CA TYR A 120 8.21 -5.66 -30.26
C TYR A 120 8.67 -7.00 -30.84
N ASP A 121 9.29 -7.82 -29.98
CA ASP A 121 9.53 -9.25 -30.22
C ASP A 121 8.30 -10.07 -29.82
N TRP A 122 7.38 -10.24 -30.76
CA TRP A 122 6.15 -11.02 -30.55
C TRP A 122 6.40 -12.52 -30.35
N SER A 123 7.60 -13.04 -30.57
CA SER A 123 7.94 -14.43 -30.24
C SER A 123 8.04 -14.67 -28.73
N ARG A 124 8.12 -13.60 -27.93
CA ARG A 124 8.19 -13.61 -26.46
C ARG A 124 6.92 -13.07 -25.80
N GLU A 125 5.81 -13.11 -26.53
CA GLU A 125 4.51 -12.70 -26.00
C GLU A 125 4.09 -13.57 -24.81
N VAL A 126 3.61 -12.92 -23.75
CA VAL A 126 3.07 -13.58 -22.56
C VAL A 126 1.67 -13.08 -22.25
N ASN A 127 0.86 -13.93 -21.64
CA ASN A 127 -0.47 -13.58 -21.13
C ASN A 127 -0.60 -14.10 -19.71
N SER A 128 -0.83 -13.23 -18.73
CA SER A 128 -0.84 -13.63 -17.32
C SER A 128 -1.99 -14.59 -16.96
N SER A 129 -3.04 -14.63 -17.77
CA SER A 129 -4.18 -15.55 -17.62
C SER A 129 -3.98 -16.94 -18.23
N ASP A 130 -2.89 -17.16 -18.97
CA ASP A 130 -2.60 -18.45 -19.60
C ASP A 130 -2.03 -19.46 -18.57
N PRO A 131 -2.54 -20.71 -18.52
CA PRO A 131 -2.01 -21.74 -17.62
C PRO A 131 -0.50 -22.01 -17.77
N SER A 132 0.05 -21.82 -18.96
CA SER A 132 1.49 -21.93 -19.22
C SER A 132 2.30 -20.84 -18.51
N PHE A 133 1.68 -19.70 -18.18
CA PHE A 133 2.27 -18.60 -17.41
C PHE A 133 1.98 -18.75 -15.91
N TYR A 134 0.71 -18.74 -15.49
CA TYR A 134 0.37 -18.64 -14.05
C TYR A 134 0.75 -19.89 -13.24
N LYS A 135 1.03 -21.04 -13.88
CA LYS A 135 1.63 -22.20 -13.20
C LYS A 135 2.92 -21.82 -12.48
N TRP A 136 3.67 -20.84 -13.01
CA TRP A 136 4.89 -20.35 -12.38
C TRP A 136 4.59 -19.45 -11.18
N THR A 137 3.52 -18.67 -11.22
CA THR A 137 3.03 -17.92 -10.05
C THR A 137 2.63 -18.87 -8.92
N GLN A 138 1.93 -19.96 -9.25
CA GLN A 138 1.59 -21.03 -8.29
C GLN A 138 2.86 -21.70 -7.73
N TYR A 139 3.83 -22.00 -8.58
CA TYR A 139 5.12 -22.55 -8.16
C TYR A 139 5.89 -21.60 -7.23
N ILE A 140 5.93 -20.31 -7.53
CA ILE A 140 6.56 -19.29 -6.68
C ILE A 140 5.84 -19.21 -5.34
N PHE A 141 4.51 -19.17 -5.33
CA PHE A 141 3.72 -19.19 -4.10
C PHE A 141 4.05 -20.41 -3.23
N LEU A 142 4.06 -21.62 -3.82
CA LEU A 142 4.40 -22.84 -3.09
C LEU A 142 5.84 -22.82 -2.56
N THR A 143 6.77 -22.21 -3.30
CA THR A 143 8.16 -22.05 -2.88
C THR A 143 8.26 -21.10 -1.69
N LEU A 144 7.57 -19.96 -1.73
CA LEU A 144 7.51 -19.00 -0.63
C LEU A 144 6.82 -19.60 0.59
N PHE A 145 5.75 -20.36 0.40
CA PHE A 145 5.03 -21.07 1.45
C PHE A 145 5.94 -22.09 2.15
N LYS A 146 6.65 -22.93 1.39
CA LYS A 146 7.63 -23.90 1.95
C LYS A 146 8.77 -23.23 2.72
N ARG A 147 9.10 -21.98 2.39
CA ARG A 147 10.11 -21.17 3.07
C ARG A 147 9.55 -20.34 4.24
N GLY A 148 8.27 -20.46 4.56
CA GLY A 148 7.62 -19.69 5.61
C GLY A 148 7.44 -18.20 5.29
N LEU A 149 7.59 -17.82 4.01
CA LEU A 149 7.44 -16.45 3.50
C LEU A 149 6.04 -16.17 2.94
N ALA A 150 5.21 -17.19 2.74
CA ALA A 150 3.78 -17.05 2.52
C ALA A 150 3.04 -17.72 3.69
N TYR A 151 2.06 -17.05 4.28
CA TYR A 151 1.33 -17.55 5.44
C TYR A 151 -0.13 -17.09 5.42
N ARG A 152 -0.99 -17.77 6.20
CA ARG A 152 -2.39 -17.40 6.38
C ARG A 152 -2.56 -16.69 7.71
N GLY A 153 -3.22 -15.54 7.70
CA GLY A 153 -3.56 -14.76 8.90
C GLY A 153 -5.00 -14.29 8.86
N GLU A 154 -5.55 -13.96 10.02
CA GLU A 154 -6.81 -13.21 10.10
C GLU A 154 -6.51 -11.73 9.95
N TYR A 155 -7.22 -11.07 9.03
CA TYR A 155 -7.05 -9.64 8.80
C TYR A 155 -8.40 -9.00 8.57
N ALA A 156 -8.58 -7.80 9.13
CA ALA A 156 -9.71 -6.93 8.82
C ALA A 156 -9.49 -6.33 7.43
N ALA A 157 -9.79 -7.12 6.40
CA ALA A 157 -9.62 -6.72 5.01
C ALA A 157 -10.66 -5.65 4.64
N ASN A 158 -10.24 -4.71 3.80
CA ASN A 158 -11.15 -3.81 3.10
C ASN A 158 -12.06 -4.68 2.21
N TRP A 159 -13.37 -4.61 2.39
CA TRP A 159 -14.34 -5.39 1.64
C TRP A 159 -15.32 -4.46 0.94
N CYS A 160 -15.45 -4.63 -0.37
CA CYS A 160 -16.47 -3.93 -1.14
C CYS A 160 -17.74 -4.79 -1.22
N PRO A 161 -18.87 -4.37 -0.60
CA PRO A 161 -20.09 -5.16 -0.63
C PRO A 161 -20.75 -5.17 -2.02
N SER A 162 -20.47 -4.20 -2.87
CA SER A 162 -20.96 -4.20 -4.26
C SER A 162 -20.16 -5.15 -5.14
N CYS A 163 -18.82 -5.10 -5.05
CA CYS A 163 -17.93 -5.96 -5.85
C CYS A 163 -17.76 -7.37 -5.29
N GLN A 164 -18.24 -7.64 -4.06
CA GLN A 164 -18.12 -8.93 -3.37
C GLN A 164 -16.68 -9.47 -3.33
N THR A 165 -15.71 -8.59 -3.09
CA THR A 165 -14.29 -8.93 -3.04
C THR A 165 -13.54 -8.09 -2.01
N VAL A 166 -12.38 -8.59 -1.60
CA VAL A 166 -11.41 -7.83 -0.80
C VAL A 166 -10.69 -6.82 -1.69
N LEU A 167 -10.37 -5.67 -1.11
CA LEU A 167 -9.58 -4.60 -1.74
C LEU A 167 -8.23 -4.48 -1.00
N ALA A 168 -7.16 -4.20 -1.73
CA ALA A 168 -5.91 -3.75 -1.13
C ALA A 168 -6.09 -2.34 -0.51
N ASN A 169 -5.09 -1.85 0.25
CA ASN A 169 -5.18 -0.51 0.82
C ASN A 169 -5.18 0.57 -0.27
N GLU A 170 -4.42 0.33 -1.34
CA GLU A 170 -4.28 1.22 -2.50
C GLU A 170 -5.56 1.27 -3.37
N GLU A 171 -6.50 0.35 -3.14
CA GLU A 171 -7.77 0.24 -3.84
C GLU A 171 -8.93 0.92 -3.08
N VAL A 172 -8.63 1.62 -1.99
CA VAL A 172 -9.60 2.39 -1.21
C VAL A 172 -9.25 3.87 -1.28
N GLU A 173 -10.14 4.67 -1.86
CA GLU A 173 -9.96 6.10 -2.04
C GLU A 173 -11.02 6.84 -1.20
N GLY A 174 -10.59 7.55 -0.16
CA GLY A 174 -11.49 8.30 0.74
C GLY A 174 -12.58 7.43 1.38
N GLY A 175 -12.24 6.19 1.74
CA GLY A 175 -13.18 5.21 2.29
C GLY A 175 -14.14 4.55 1.29
N LEU A 176 -14.00 4.87 0.01
CA LEU A 176 -14.80 4.30 -1.06
C LEU A 176 -13.96 3.35 -1.91
N CYS A 177 -14.62 2.37 -2.52
CA CYS A 177 -13.96 1.53 -3.51
C CYS A 177 -13.55 2.38 -4.72
N TRP A 178 -12.25 2.37 -5.07
CA TRP A 178 -11.68 3.15 -6.19
C TRP A 178 -12.45 3.00 -7.52
N ARG A 179 -13.09 1.84 -7.71
CA ARG A 179 -13.80 1.51 -8.95
C ARG A 179 -15.27 1.87 -8.94
N CYS A 180 -16.00 1.50 -7.87
CA CYS A 180 -17.48 1.57 -7.86
C CYS A 180 -18.05 2.63 -6.91
N GLY A 181 -17.19 3.33 -6.15
CA GLY A 181 -17.61 4.37 -5.21
C GLY A 181 -18.41 3.86 -4.02
N THR A 182 -18.59 2.55 -3.85
CA THR A 182 -19.32 1.98 -2.71
C THR A 182 -18.48 2.10 -1.43
N PRO A 183 -19.07 2.52 -0.30
CA PRO A 183 -18.38 2.53 0.99
C PRO A 183 -17.79 1.16 1.32
N VAL A 184 -16.50 1.17 1.66
CA VAL A 184 -15.76 -0.04 2.01
C VAL A 184 -16.02 -0.37 3.48
N VAL A 185 -16.27 -1.64 3.76
CA VAL A 185 -16.44 -2.14 5.14
C VAL A 185 -15.26 -3.01 5.53
N LYS A 186 -14.96 -3.09 6.82
CA LYS A 186 -13.96 -4.04 7.33
C LYS A 186 -14.61 -5.40 7.55
N LYS A 187 -14.05 -6.44 6.95
CA LYS A 187 -14.49 -7.84 7.16
C LYS A 187 -13.29 -8.68 7.57
N VAL A 188 -13.38 -9.30 8.75
CA VAL A 188 -12.36 -10.24 9.21
C VAL A 188 -12.45 -11.50 8.37
N LEU A 189 -11.39 -11.78 7.62
CA LEU A 189 -11.31 -12.93 6.73
C LEU A 189 -9.93 -13.59 6.86
N PRO A 190 -9.85 -14.93 6.78
CA PRO A 190 -8.57 -15.59 6.60
C PRO A 190 -8.01 -15.24 5.21
N GLN A 191 -6.86 -14.59 5.17
CA GLN A 191 -6.20 -14.14 3.95
C GLN A 191 -4.76 -14.68 3.88
N TRP A 192 -4.22 -14.74 2.66
CA TRP A 192 -2.83 -15.09 2.41
C TRP A 192 -1.97 -13.83 2.36
N PHE A 193 -0.82 -13.87 3.02
CA PHE A 193 0.13 -12.78 3.10
C PHE A 193 1.52 -13.24 2.71
N PHE A 194 2.30 -12.32 2.13
CA PHE A 194 3.74 -12.50 1.98
C PHE A 194 4.47 -11.73 3.09
N LYS A 195 5.50 -12.34 3.68
CA LYS A 195 6.40 -11.69 4.65
C LYS A 195 7.39 -10.76 3.97
N ILE A 196 6.87 -9.78 3.24
CA ILE A 196 7.69 -8.74 2.60
C ILE A 196 8.46 -7.91 3.66
N THR A 197 7.92 -7.83 4.87
CA THR A 197 8.55 -7.19 6.03
C THR A 197 9.90 -7.82 6.41
N ASP A 198 10.09 -9.13 6.20
CA ASP A 198 11.38 -9.80 6.42
C ASP A 198 12.47 -9.26 5.45
N TYR A 199 12.06 -8.55 4.41
CA TYR A 199 12.92 -7.90 3.41
C TYR A 199 12.88 -6.38 3.49
N ALA A 200 12.16 -5.76 4.43
CA ALA A 200 11.97 -4.31 4.48
C ALA A 200 13.29 -3.53 4.52
N GLU A 201 14.26 -3.97 5.33
CA GLU A 201 15.58 -3.33 5.42
C GLU A 201 16.34 -3.38 4.09
N ARG A 202 16.30 -4.54 3.42
CA ARG A 202 16.94 -4.70 2.12
C ARG A 202 16.25 -3.88 1.04
N LEU A 203 14.91 -3.89 1.01
CA LEU A 203 14.13 -3.07 0.09
C LEU A 203 14.45 -1.58 0.27
N LEU A 204 14.75 -1.14 1.49
CA LEU A 204 15.14 0.23 1.78
C LEU A 204 16.58 0.53 1.36
N SER A 205 17.55 -0.29 1.78
CA SER A 205 18.97 -0.09 1.47
C SER A 205 19.27 -0.22 -0.02
N ASP A 206 18.58 -1.13 -0.70
CA ASP A 206 18.81 -1.41 -2.11
C ASP A 206 18.27 -0.29 -3.02
N LEU A 207 17.54 0.71 -2.51
CA LEU A 207 17.14 1.91 -3.27
C LEU A 207 18.32 2.84 -3.59
N ASP A 208 19.35 2.86 -2.75
CA ASP A 208 20.49 3.76 -2.90
C ASP A 208 21.28 3.52 -4.20
N PRO A 209 21.69 2.27 -4.54
CA PRO A 209 22.44 2.00 -5.77
C PRO A 209 21.59 2.01 -7.05
N ILE A 210 20.26 2.08 -6.97
CA ILE A 210 19.38 2.03 -8.15
C ILE A 210 19.38 3.39 -8.87
N ASP A 211 19.55 3.39 -10.20
CA ASP A 211 19.45 4.61 -11.02
C ASP A 211 17.99 4.97 -11.34
N TRP A 212 17.24 5.38 -10.31
CA TRP A 212 15.84 5.82 -10.41
C TRP A 212 15.68 7.29 -10.00
N PRO A 213 14.63 7.98 -10.49
CA PRO A 213 14.31 9.34 -10.04
C PRO A 213 14.14 9.41 -8.52
N GLU A 214 14.74 10.41 -7.88
CA GLU A 214 14.74 10.53 -6.41
C GLU A 214 13.33 10.64 -5.83
N GLY A 215 12.40 11.28 -6.56
CA GLY A 215 10.98 11.34 -6.16
C GLY A 215 10.36 9.95 -5.95
N ILE A 216 10.67 8.98 -6.83
CA ILE A 216 10.17 7.60 -6.71
C ILE A 216 10.84 6.88 -5.53
N LYS A 217 12.16 7.08 -5.34
CA LYS A 217 12.87 6.53 -4.19
C LYS A 217 12.29 7.04 -2.88
N MET A 218 12.05 8.36 -2.76
CA MET A 218 11.45 8.96 -1.57
C MET A 218 10.06 8.40 -1.28
N MET A 219 9.21 8.21 -2.30
CA MET A 219 7.92 7.55 -2.10
C MET A 219 8.06 6.15 -1.50
N GLN A 220 9.00 5.35 -1.99
CA GLN A 220 9.28 4.01 -1.45
C GLN A 220 9.84 4.06 -0.02
N ARG A 221 10.77 4.99 0.28
CA ARG A 221 11.33 5.15 1.64
C ARG A 221 10.24 5.52 2.64
N ASN A 222 9.38 6.47 2.29
CA ASN A 222 8.26 6.90 3.13
C ASN A 222 7.24 5.77 3.31
N TRP A 223 7.00 4.98 2.28
CA TRP A 223 6.10 3.82 2.32
C TRP A 223 6.62 2.72 3.25
N ILE A 224 7.91 2.36 3.15
CA ILE A 224 8.53 1.38 4.05
C ILE A 224 8.56 1.91 5.49
N GLY A 225 8.78 3.22 5.66
CA GLY A 225 8.59 3.90 6.94
C GLY A 225 9.46 3.39 8.08
N ARG A 226 10.72 3.00 7.79
CA ARG A 226 11.64 2.54 8.83
C ARG A 226 11.81 3.63 9.88
N SER A 227 11.66 3.21 11.13
CA SER A 227 11.89 4.05 12.28
C SER A 227 12.69 3.27 13.32
N GLU A 228 13.65 3.94 13.95
CA GLU A 228 14.40 3.41 15.09
C GLU A 228 13.87 4.06 16.35
N GLY A 229 13.69 3.25 17.40
CA GLY A 229 13.03 3.70 18.61
C GLY A 229 13.20 2.71 19.76
N ALA A 230 12.53 3.01 20.86
CA ALA A 230 12.47 2.16 22.03
C ALA A 230 11.07 1.59 22.21
N GLU A 231 11.00 0.33 22.62
CA GLU A 231 9.77 -0.31 23.09
C GLU A 231 9.90 -0.59 24.59
N PHE A 232 8.87 -0.25 25.36
CA PHE A 232 8.80 -0.53 26.79
C PHE A 232 7.35 -0.78 27.23
N GLU A 233 7.16 -1.32 28.43
CA GLU A 233 5.86 -1.71 28.98
C GLU A 233 5.43 -0.74 30.08
N TRP A 234 4.17 -0.29 30.04
CA TRP A 234 3.53 0.50 31.08
C TRP A 234 2.44 -0.28 31.78
N ARG A 235 2.33 -0.08 33.09
CA ARG A 235 1.35 -0.75 33.96
C ARG A 235 0.19 0.18 34.26
N VAL A 236 -1.03 -0.34 34.19
CA VAL A 236 -2.24 0.33 34.67
C VAL A 236 -2.25 0.21 36.19
N VAL A 237 -2.28 1.36 36.88
CA VAL A 237 -2.11 1.42 38.33
C VAL A 237 -3.30 2.03 39.05
N LYS A 238 -4.14 2.81 38.38
CA LYS A 238 -5.32 3.44 39.00
C LYS A 238 -6.53 3.45 38.08
N GLN A 239 -7.72 3.53 38.66
CA GLN A 239 -8.99 3.67 37.94
C GLN A 239 -9.97 4.59 38.69
N GLU A 240 -10.72 5.37 37.92
CA GLU A 240 -11.81 6.25 38.37
C GLU A 240 -13.06 5.42 38.70
N GLN A 241 -13.62 5.63 39.89
CA GLN A 241 -14.87 5.04 40.35
C GLN A 241 -16.08 5.88 39.95
N GLU A 242 -17.29 5.34 40.13
CA GLU A 242 -18.54 6.05 39.77
C GLU A 242 -18.78 7.34 40.57
N ASP A 243 -18.18 7.45 41.76
CA ASP A 243 -18.24 8.66 42.61
C ASP A 243 -17.16 9.70 42.28
N GLY A 244 -16.31 9.43 41.27
CA GLY A 244 -15.21 10.29 40.85
C GLY A 244 -13.94 10.15 41.68
N SER A 245 -13.90 9.26 42.68
CA SER A 245 -12.66 8.91 43.36
C SER A 245 -11.75 8.10 42.44
N VAL A 246 -10.43 8.20 42.64
CA VAL A 246 -9.43 7.46 41.89
C VAL A 246 -8.71 6.51 42.84
N GLU A 247 -8.91 5.22 42.64
CA GLU A 247 -8.36 4.15 43.49
C GLU A 247 -7.34 3.32 42.71
N ASP A 248 -6.60 2.47 43.44
CA ASP A 248 -5.67 1.54 42.82
C ASP A 248 -6.43 0.54 41.92
N PHE A 249 -5.85 0.26 40.76
CA PHE A 249 -6.47 -0.65 39.80
C PHE A 249 -6.39 -2.10 40.31
N ASP A 250 -7.55 -2.72 40.50
CA ASP A 250 -7.66 -4.12 40.91
C ASP A 250 -7.46 -5.07 39.72
N GLY A 251 -6.19 -5.27 39.32
CA GLY A 251 -5.81 -6.22 38.29
C GLY A 251 -4.38 -6.05 37.77
N ASP A 252 -3.87 -7.06 37.05
CA ASP A 252 -2.61 -6.94 36.31
C ASP A 252 -2.90 -6.56 34.85
N ALA A 253 -2.75 -5.27 34.55
CA ALA A 253 -2.90 -4.76 33.20
C ALA A 253 -1.71 -3.95 32.72
N ARG A 254 -1.21 -4.33 31.55
CA ARG A 254 0.00 -3.75 30.97
C ARG A 254 -0.11 -3.69 29.46
N PHE A 255 0.44 -2.65 28.87
CA PHE A 255 0.55 -2.47 27.43
C PHE A 255 1.96 -2.03 27.06
N ARG A 256 2.36 -2.40 25.84
CA ARG A 256 3.65 -1.98 25.28
C ARG A 256 3.45 -0.71 24.48
N VAL A 257 4.43 0.17 24.51
CA VAL A 257 4.48 1.41 23.73
C VAL A 257 5.77 1.39 22.93
N PHE A 258 5.68 1.77 21.65
CA PHE A 258 6.84 2.09 20.83
C PHE A 258 6.94 3.60 20.61
N THR A 259 8.16 4.14 20.71
CA THR A 259 8.44 5.55 20.39
C THR A 259 9.80 5.73 19.75
N THR A 260 9.88 6.59 18.75
CA THR A 260 11.14 7.05 18.15
C THR A 260 11.81 8.17 18.95
N ARG A 261 11.13 8.68 19.98
CA ARG A 261 11.53 9.84 20.78
C ARG A 261 11.59 9.51 22.26
N ILE A 262 12.35 8.48 22.62
CA ILE A 262 12.54 8.08 24.03
C ILE A 262 13.12 9.21 24.89
N ASP A 263 13.88 10.13 24.27
CA ASP A 263 14.40 11.34 24.90
C ASP A 263 13.30 12.22 25.53
N THR A 264 12.07 12.13 25.04
CA THR A 264 10.95 12.96 25.50
C THR A 264 10.03 12.26 26.51
N VAL A 265 10.34 11.04 26.95
CA VAL A 265 9.47 10.21 27.82
C VAL A 265 9.08 10.86 29.15
N PHE A 266 9.92 11.73 29.70
CA PHE A 266 9.62 12.49 30.92
C PHE A 266 8.50 13.53 30.73
N GLY A 267 8.21 13.88 29.47
CA GLY A 267 7.14 14.78 29.07
C GLY A 267 5.85 14.06 28.69
N ALA A 268 5.81 12.73 28.83
CA ALA A 268 4.62 11.96 28.51
C ALA A 268 3.54 12.15 29.59
N THR A 269 2.50 12.92 29.26
CA THR A 269 1.45 13.33 30.20
C THR A 269 0.15 12.52 30.07
N PHE A 270 0.02 11.68 29.04
CA PHE A 270 -1.06 10.71 28.89
C PHE A 270 -0.66 9.59 27.93
N CYS A 271 -1.47 8.52 27.89
CA CYS A 271 -1.34 7.43 26.92
C CYS A 271 -2.53 7.43 25.99
N VAL A 272 -2.35 6.87 24.79
CA VAL A 272 -3.46 6.62 23.87
C VAL A 272 -3.39 5.19 23.35
N LEU A 273 -4.50 4.45 23.49
CA LEU A 273 -4.68 3.12 22.92
C LEU A 273 -5.51 3.21 21.64
N ALA A 274 -5.23 2.32 20.69
CA ALA A 274 -6.11 2.10 19.54
C ALA A 274 -7.51 1.65 20.03
N PRO A 275 -8.61 2.05 19.38
CA PRO A 275 -9.96 1.63 19.76
C PRO A 275 -10.18 0.11 19.76
N GLU A 276 -9.42 -0.61 18.95
CA GLU A 276 -9.44 -2.07 18.83
C GLU A 276 -8.50 -2.78 19.81
N HIS A 277 -7.75 -2.04 20.64
CA HIS A 277 -6.74 -2.61 21.52
C HIS A 277 -7.41 -3.49 22.61
N PRO A 278 -6.97 -4.76 22.82
CA PRO A 278 -7.65 -5.70 23.71
C PRO A 278 -7.84 -5.25 25.16
N LEU A 279 -6.97 -4.37 25.65
CA LEU A 279 -7.09 -3.82 27.01
C LEU A 279 -8.22 -2.83 27.18
N VAL A 280 -8.70 -2.18 26.11
CA VAL A 280 -9.68 -1.09 26.21
C VAL A 280 -10.93 -1.54 26.97
N GLU A 281 -11.48 -2.70 26.63
CA GLU A 281 -12.66 -3.24 27.33
C GLU A 281 -12.39 -3.59 28.80
N ARG A 282 -11.15 -3.98 29.13
CA ARG A 282 -10.77 -4.40 30.48
C ARG A 282 -10.53 -3.24 31.44
N ILE A 283 -9.95 -2.15 30.95
CA ILE A 283 -9.50 -1.02 31.79
C ILE A 283 -10.51 0.12 31.86
N THR A 284 -11.51 0.12 30.97
CA THR A 284 -12.48 1.21 30.92
C THR A 284 -13.42 1.16 32.13
N ALA A 285 -13.48 2.26 32.88
CA ALA A 285 -14.40 2.44 33.99
C ALA A 285 -15.86 2.38 33.49
N ARG A 286 -16.77 1.80 34.28
CA ARG A 286 -18.15 1.51 33.85
C ARG A 286 -18.89 2.74 33.31
N HIS A 287 -18.74 3.88 34.00
CA HIS A 287 -19.38 5.14 33.62
C HIS A 287 -18.76 5.79 32.36
N ARG A 288 -17.58 5.34 31.91
CA ARG A 288 -16.90 5.80 30.67
C ARG A 288 -17.17 4.91 29.47
N LEU A 289 -17.74 3.72 29.66
CA LEU A 289 -17.96 2.72 28.59
C LEU A 289 -18.72 3.27 27.38
N ALA A 290 -19.75 4.10 27.59
CA ALA A 290 -20.54 4.65 26.50
C ALA A 290 -19.71 5.56 25.58
N ALA A 291 -18.87 6.41 26.15
CA ALA A 291 -18.00 7.31 25.39
C ALA A 291 -16.92 6.53 24.61
N VAL A 292 -16.27 5.55 25.27
CA VAL A 292 -15.26 4.71 24.63
C VAL A 292 -15.85 3.87 23.49
N ARG A 293 -17.06 3.31 23.66
CA ARG A 293 -17.76 2.58 22.60
C ARG A 293 -18.10 3.45 21.40
N ALA A 294 -18.51 4.70 21.63
CA ALA A 294 -18.78 5.64 20.54
C ALA A 294 -17.52 5.91 19.69
N VAL A 295 -16.35 6.09 20.32
CA VAL A 295 -15.08 6.26 19.59
C VAL A 295 -14.75 5.00 18.79
N ARG A 296 -14.96 3.82 19.36
CA ARG A 296 -14.72 2.54 18.69
C ARG A 296 -15.64 2.34 17.48
N GLU A 297 -16.93 2.58 17.62
CA GLU A 297 -17.90 2.47 16.51
C GLU A 297 -17.59 3.47 15.38
N GLN A 298 -17.14 4.67 15.73
CA GLN A 298 -16.69 5.67 14.75
C GLN A 298 -15.42 5.20 14.02
N ALA A 299 -14.44 4.66 14.74
CA ALA A 299 -13.22 4.13 14.16
C ALA A 299 -13.49 2.94 13.21
N GLU A 300 -14.43 2.05 13.56
CA GLU A 300 -14.82 0.93 12.69
C GLU A 300 -15.48 1.37 11.36
N ARG A 301 -16.07 2.58 11.34
CA ARG A 301 -16.68 3.18 10.14
C ARG A 301 -15.72 4.06 9.33
N THR A 302 -14.51 4.28 9.83
CA THR A 302 -13.52 5.16 9.20
C THR A 302 -12.33 4.33 8.71
N THR A 303 -11.78 4.63 7.54
CA THR A 303 -10.58 3.92 7.08
C THR A 303 -9.34 4.34 7.88
N GLU A 304 -8.32 3.50 7.90
CA GLU A 304 -7.03 3.83 8.53
C GLU A 304 -6.41 5.09 7.91
N GLN A 305 -6.52 5.26 6.60
CA GLN A 305 -6.02 6.46 5.91
C GLN A 305 -6.77 7.72 6.35
N ASP A 306 -8.11 7.66 6.41
CA ASP A 306 -8.93 8.80 6.85
C ASP A 306 -8.74 9.10 8.35
N ARG A 307 -8.41 8.09 9.16
CA ARG A 307 -8.05 8.24 10.59
C ARG A 307 -6.72 8.97 10.77
N LEU A 308 -5.80 8.84 9.81
CA LEU A 308 -4.50 9.51 9.82
C LEU A 308 -4.50 10.86 9.08
N ALA A 309 -5.62 11.26 8.47
CA ALA A 309 -5.71 12.52 7.74
C ALA A 309 -5.58 13.73 8.67
N GLU A 310 -4.60 14.61 8.39
CA GLU A 310 -4.31 15.81 9.20
C GLU A 310 -5.48 16.79 9.29
N SER A 311 -6.38 16.79 8.31
CA SER A 311 -7.54 17.70 8.26
C SER A 311 -8.68 17.31 9.21
N ARG A 312 -8.59 16.15 9.88
CA ARG A 312 -9.67 15.62 10.72
C ARG A 312 -9.43 15.93 12.19
N GLU A 313 -10.50 16.36 12.86
CA GLU A 313 -10.47 16.51 14.32
C GLU A 313 -10.25 15.15 14.98
N LYS A 314 -9.25 15.07 15.86
CA LYS A 314 -8.89 13.84 16.56
C LYS A 314 -9.91 13.57 17.65
N VAL A 315 -10.70 12.52 17.47
CA VAL A 315 -11.73 12.14 18.43
C VAL A 315 -11.18 11.10 19.39
N GLY A 316 -11.34 11.34 20.69
CA GLY A 316 -10.95 10.38 21.70
C GLY A 316 -11.79 10.47 22.97
N ALA A 317 -11.68 9.44 23.80
CA ALA A 317 -12.40 9.32 25.05
C ALA A 317 -11.46 8.87 26.16
N PHE A 318 -11.61 9.46 27.35
CA PHE A 318 -10.91 9.02 28.54
C PHE A 318 -11.48 7.67 29.02
N THR A 319 -10.60 6.73 29.33
CA THR A 319 -11.00 5.39 29.79
C THR A 319 -11.42 5.37 31.27
N GLY A 320 -11.02 6.35 32.07
CA GLY A 320 -11.09 6.27 33.53
C GLY A 320 -9.86 5.60 34.14
N ALA A 321 -8.95 5.02 33.36
CA ALA A 321 -7.75 4.35 33.87
C ALA A 321 -6.49 5.21 33.73
N TYR A 322 -5.49 4.92 34.57
CA TYR A 322 -4.20 5.60 34.58
C TYR A 322 -3.06 4.59 34.51
N ALA A 323 -2.05 4.91 33.71
CA ALA A 323 -0.81 4.16 33.61
C ALA A 323 0.30 4.81 34.44
N LEU A 324 1.23 4.03 34.97
CA LEU A 324 2.43 4.55 35.63
C LEU A 324 3.50 4.86 34.58
N ASN A 325 3.90 6.13 34.50
CA ASN A 325 5.13 6.50 33.82
C ASN A 325 6.31 6.19 34.75
N GLU A 326 6.98 5.06 34.53
CA GLU A 326 8.10 4.58 35.38
C GLU A 326 9.32 5.54 35.38
N PHE A 327 9.41 6.47 34.43
CA PHE A 327 10.49 7.46 34.36
C PHE A 327 10.24 8.64 35.30
N THR A 328 8.97 9.01 35.52
CA THR A 328 8.58 10.11 36.42
C THR A 328 7.98 9.64 37.74
N ASN A 329 7.60 8.35 37.83
CA ASN A 329 6.77 7.76 38.88
C ASN A 329 5.38 8.41 39.03
N GLU A 330 4.84 8.99 37.96
CA GLU A 330 3.54 9.64 37.95
C GLU A 330 2.48 8.76 37.27
N ALA A 331 1.25 8.81 37.79
CA ALA A 331 0.10 8.18 37.14
C ALA A 331 -0.47 9.13 36.08
N VAL A 332 -0.47 8.69 34.83
CA VAL A 332 -0.93 9.48 33.67
C VAL A 332 -2.20 8.85 33.06
N PRO A 333 -3.19 9.64 32.64
CA PRO A 333 -4.46 9.12 32.14
C PRO A 333 -4.30 8.35 30.82
N ILE A 334 -5.15 7.33 30.63
CA ILE A 334 -5.20 6.52 29.42
C ILE A 334 -6.44 6.91 28.61
N TYR A 335 -6.22 7.31 27.37
CA TYR A 335 -7.24 7.63 26.39
C TYR A 335 -7.36 6.54 25.32
N VAL A 336 -8.50 6.54 24.65
CA VAL A 336 -8.70 5.83 23.38
C VAL A 336 -8.94 6.88 22.31
N ALA A 337 -8.20 6.83 21.22
CA ALA A 337 -8.40 7.76 20.11
C ALA A 337 -8.16 7.07 18.76
N ASP A 338 -8.88 7.53 17.74
CA ASP A 338 -8.88 6.90 16.43
C ASP A 338 -7.59 7.11 15.63
N TYR A 339 -6.78 8.12 15.93
CA TYR A 339 -5.49 8.32 15.26
C TYR A 339 -4.41 7.30 15.63
N VAL A 340 -4.63 6.45 16.64
CA VAL A 340 -3.74 5.33 17.01
C VAL A 340 -4.25 4.05 16.36
N LEU A 341 -3.40 3.37 15.59
CA LEU A 341 -3.77 2.18 14.81
C LEU A 341 -3.23 0.90 15.45
N MET A 342 -4.06 -0.14 15.59
CA MET A 342 -3.64 -1.43 16.15
C MET A 342 -2.59 -2.14 15.28
N GLY A 343 -2.62 -1.92 13.96
CA GLY A 343 -1.65 -2.48 13.01
C GLY A 343 -0.30 -1.77 12.97
N TYR A 344 -0.14 -0.65 13.69
CA TYR A 344 1.09 0.14 13.71
C TYR A 344 1.74 0.12 15.10
N GLY A 345 3.03 -0.25 15.15
CA GLY A 345 3.76 -0.42 16.41
C GLY A 345 3.09 -1.47 17.30
N THR A 346 2.68 -1.05 18.50
CA THR A 346 2.05 -1.91 19.51
C THR A 346 0.55 -1.65 19.68
N GLY A 347 -0.04 -0.76 18.87
CA GLY A 347 -1.42 -0.30 19.06
C GLY A 347 -1.62 0.63 20.26
N ALA A 348 -0.53 1.15 20.83
CA ALA A 348 -0.53 2.09 21.94
C ALA A 348 0.66 3.05 21.86
N ILE A 349 0.44 4.31 22.25
CA ILE A 349 1.47 5.35 22.27
C ILE A 349 1.55 6.04 23.63
N MET A 350 2.74 6.54 23.97
CA MET A 350 2.91 7.61 24.95
C MET A 350 2.71 8.93 24.22
N ALA A 351 1.92 9.84 24.80
CA ALA A 351 1.68 11.14 24.19
C ALA A 351 2.54 12.20 24.86
N VAL A 352 3.30 12.96 24.06
CA VAL A 352 4.22 14.00 24.54
C VAL A 352 3.88 15.35 23.90
N PRO A 353 2.87 16.06 24.42
CA PRO A 353 2.27 17.21 23.75
C PRO A 353 3.22 18.36 23.45
N ALA A 354 4.27 18.54 24.25
CA ALA A 354 5.20 19.64 24.03
C ALA A 354 6.11 19.43 22.80
N HIS A 355 6.18 18.21 22.25
CA HIS A 355 7.16 17.80 21.24
C HIS A 355 6.59 16.97 20.07
N ASP A 356 5.30 16.65 20.09
CA ASP A 356 4.56 16.07 18.96
C ASP A 356 3.29 16.91 18.72
N GLU A 357 3.14 17.42 17.49
CA GLU A 357 2.04 18.30 17.10
C GLU A 357 0.67 17.60 17.22
N ARG A 358 0.62 16.29 16.97
CA ARG A 358 -0.65 15.56 17.05
C ARG A 358 -1.11 15.42 18.49
N ASP A 359 -0.17 15.13 19.38
CA ASP A 359 -0.41 15.06 20.81
C ASP A 359 -0.73 16.45 21.38
N PHE A 360 -0.10 17.52 20.86
CA PHE A 360 -0.39 18.90 21.24
C PHE A 360 -1.84 19.29 20.95
N GLU A 361 -2.33 19.01 19.74
CA GLU A 361 -3.71 19.29 19.35
C GLU A 361 -4.73 18.51 20.19
N PHE A 362 -4.44 17.22 20.42
CA PHE A 362 -5.29 16.36 21.24
C PHE A 362 -5.31 16.84 22.71
N ALA A 363 -4.14 17.16 23.27
CA ALA A 363 -4.00 17.68 24.62
C ALA A 363 -4.72 19.02 24.79
N SER A 364 -4.59 19.92 23.82
CA SER A 364 -5.23 21.23 23.84
C SER A 364 -6.76 21.11 23.83
N SER A 365 -7.29 20.24 22.99
CA SER A 365 -8.73 19.99 22.86
C SER A 365 -9.33 19.34 24.12
N ASN A 366 -8.56 18.47 24.77
CA ASN A 366 -8.97 17.75 25.99
C ASN A 366 -8.48 18.39 27.30
N ARG A 367 -7.83 19.57 27.22
CA ARG A 367 -7.26 20.31 28.36
C ARG A 367 -6.30 19.47 29.23
N LEU A 368 -5.44 18.70 28.57
CA LEU A 368 -4.42 17.86 29.21
C LEU A 368 -3.15 18.66 29.52
N GLU A 369 -2.34 18.15 30.44
CA GLU A 369 -1.06 18.76 30.79
C GLU A 369 -0.11 18.74 29.59
N ILE A 370 0.56 19.87 29.35
CA ILE A 370 1.59 20.02 28.33
C ILE A 370 2.92 20.29 29.03
N ARG A 371 3.84 19.32 29.02
CA ARG A 371 5.10 19.40 29.74
C ARG A 371 6.30 19.46 28.80
N ARG A 372 7.00 20.58 28.81
CA ARG A 372 8.24 20.75 28.03
C ARG A 372 9.42 20.10 28.73
N VAL A 373 10.00 19.09 28.08
CA VAL A 373 11.20 18.37 28.57
C VAL A 373 12.45 18.51 27.70
N VAL A 374 12.34 19.15 26.53
CA VAL A 374 13.48 19.46 25.64
C VAL A 374 13.53 20.97 25.42
N GLY A 375 14.69 21.56 25.68
CA GLY A 375 14.99 22.98 25.47
C GLY A 375 16.01 23.16 24.35
N SER A 376 16.03 24.32 23.71
CA SER A 376 17.21 24.75 22.94
C SER A 376 18.35 25.01 23.94
N ALA A 377 19.56 24.56 23.64
CA ALA A 377 20.74 24.93 24.44
C ALA A 377 20.82 26.46 24.52
N ALA A 378 20.94 26.98 25.75
CA ALA A 378 21.09 28.41 26.03
C ALA A 378 22.48 28.93 25.63
#